data_AF-A0A6P8IVU1-F1
#
_entry.id   AF-A0A6P8IVU1-F1
#
_cell.length_a   1.000
_cell.length_b   1.000
_cell.length_c   1.000
_cell.angle_alpha   90.00
_cell.angle_beta   90.00
_cell.angle_gamma   90.00
#
_symmetry.space_group_name_H-M   'P 1'
#
loop_
_entity.id
_entity.type
_entity.pdbx_description
1 polymer ?
#
loop_
_entity_poly.entity_id
_entity_poly.type
_entity_poly.pdbx_seq_one_letter_code
_entity_poly.pdbx_strand_id
1 'polypeptide(L)'
;MSSDSNNPKLLETDIPGSSLGGRAPANLKVEELKFWLKCRGDPAKGLKTKAQLVKRVEEYIKAGKDKNIVDPDENKVYTKRKQRQDKLNSIQTPSQHSPKKAKFPDDGWSSSLKRMPPFNRAEMDAHITKSGKIIDPQSKGHSLPTGLTKAKTFLADEYLKEIKAASDNGYFYFKSLCHHSFRKNEPPHKLKIALDLITAEVIEACCTCVAGKVGLCNHVLALMLKLCKFSLYACNDIKDLDSEDDVDPHVACTSNLQVWHKTGRGDKITPKPIMEVMVKKPKLDDSTANRPGLKCLLYEARSNLKSQLKDEKNLKADLMAINPNMPLAQILD
;
A
#
# COMPACT_ATOMS: atom_id res chain seq x y z
N MET A 1 1.10 -32.19 28.27
CA MET A 1 2.43 -32.59 27.76
C MET A 1 2.74 -31.69 26.59
N SER A 2 3.75 -30.84 26.74
CA SER A 2 4.09 -29.74 25.84
C SER A 2 4.54 -30.26 24.48
N SER A 3 3.85 -29.83 23.41
CA SER A 3 4.31 -30.01 22.04
C SER A 3 5.43 -29.03 21.76
N ASP A 4 6.66 -29.38 22.15
CA ASP A 4 7.87 -28.70 21.70
C ASP A 4 7.98 -28.86 20.18
N SER A 5 7.44 -27.87 19.49
CA SER A 5 7.62 -27.70 18.05
C SER A 5 9.12 -27.47 17.83
N ASN A 6 9.77 -28.45 17.23
CA ASN A 6 11.21 -28.44 16.91
C ASN A 6 11.49 -27.29 15.91
N ASN A 7 11.62 -26.07 16.43
CA ASN A 7 11.84 -24.88 15.62
C ASN A 7 13.29 -24.85 15.14
N PRO A 8 13.54 -24.65 13.85
CA PRO A 8 14.91 -24.62 13.33
C PRO A 8 15.67 -23.44 13.93
N LYS A 9 16.92 -23.69 14.30
CA LYS A 9 17.81 -22.67 14.88
C LYS A 9 18.14 -21.63 13.82
N LEU A 10 17.71 -20.38 14.00
CA LEU A 10 18.00 -19.28 13.08
C LEU A 10 19.47 -18.84 13.18
N LEU A 11 20.04 -18.45 12.04
CA LEU A 11 21.37 -17.85 11.89
C LEU A 11 21.25 -16.41 11.39
N GLU A 12 22.33 -15.64 11.49
CA GLU A 12 22.34 -14.25 11.01
C GLU A 12 22.06 -14.12 9.50
N THR A 13 22.35 -15.16 8.72
CA THR A 13 22.07 -15.23 7.28
C THR A 13 20.59 -15.37 6.96
N ASP A 14 19.80 -15.89 7.90
CA ASP A 14 18.38 -16.18 7.68
C ASP A 14 17.51 -14.93 7.86
N ILE A 15 18.02 -13.93 8.58
CA ILE A 15 17.33 -12.67 8.89
C ILE A 15 18.17 -11.50 8.36
N PRO A 16 17.79 -10.90 7.22
CA PRO A 16 18.45 -9.70 6.69
C PRO A 16 18.50 -8.58 7.75
N GLY A 17 19.68 -8.00 7.97
CA GLY A 17 19.90 -6.94 8.95
C GLY A 17 20.13 -7.41 10.40
N SER A 18 20.12 -8.71 10.67
CA SER A 18 20.46 -9.26 11.99
C SER A 18 21.97 -9.35 12.27
N SER A 19 22.80 -9.26 11.22
CA SER A 19 24.26 -9.19 11.30
C SER A 19 24.78 -7.77 11.28
N LEU A 20 25.88 -7.51 12.00
CA LEU A 20 26.60 -6.25 11.92
C LEU A 20 27.46 -6.14 10.65
N GLY A 21 27.76 -7.27 9.98
CA GLY A 21 28.57 -7.30 8.76
C GLY A 21 29.99 -6.73 8.96
N GLY A 22 30.57 -6.94 10.14
CA GLY A 22 31.89 -6.42 10.52
C GLY A 22 31.93 -4.91 10.83
N ARG A 23 30.78 -4.22 10.84
CA ARG A 23 30.70 -2.79 11.21
C ARG A 23 30.71 -2.62 12.73
N ALA A 24 31.40 -1.58 13.21
CA ALA A 24 31.32 -1.19 14.63
C ALA A 24 29.90 -0.72 14.98
N PRO A 25 29.35 -1.10 16.15
CA PRO A 25 28.03 -0.66 16.63
C PRO A 25 27.81 0.86 16.53
N ALA A 26 28.85 1.65 16.80
CA ALA A 26 28.81 3.11 16.72
C ALA A 26 28.46 3.67 15.32
N ASN A 27 28.76 2.92 14.26
CA ASN A 27 28.58 3.34 12.87
C ASN A 27 27.18 3.03 12.31
N LEU A 28 26.35 2.28 13.06
CA LEU A 28 25.00 1.92 12.65
C LEU A 28 23.97 3.00 13.00
N LYS A 29 22.84 2.99 12.28
CA LYS A 29 21.68 3.84 12.56
C LYS A 29 20.91 3.31 13.77
N VAL A 30 20.16 4.20 14.43
CA VAL A 30 19.33 3.84 15.60
C VAL A 30 18.34 2.71 15.29
N GLU A 31 17.74 2.73 14.11
CA GLU A 31 16.80 1.68 13.67
C GLU A 31 17.49 0.33 13.47
N GLU A 32 18.68 0.30 12.87
CA GLU A 32 19.48 -0.92 12.70
C GLU A 32 19.88 -1.51 14.05
N LEU A 33 20.30 -0.67 15.00
CA LEU A 33 20.66 -1.10 16.36
C LEU A 33 19.46 -1.69 17.12
N LYS A 34 18.30 -1.03 17.04
CA LYS A 34 17.05 -1.54 17.65
C LYS A 34 16.63 -2.86 17.02
N PHE A 35 16.73 -2.98 15.70
CA PHE A 35 16.39 -4.22 15.00
C PHE A 35 17.34 -5.37 15.38
N TRP A 36 18.65 -5.10 15.46
CA TRP A 36 19.65 -6.08 15.87
C TRP A 36 19.39 -6.62 17.28
N LEU A 37 19.00 -5.74 18.21
CA LEU A 37 18.60 -6.09 19.58
C LEU A 37 17.29 -6.89 19.61
N LYS A 38 16.32 -6.52 18.78
CA LYS A 38 15.04 -7.25 18.65
C LYS A 38 15.26 -8.69 18.17
N CYS A 39 16.18 -8.90 17.22
CA CYS A 39 16.59 -10.23 16.76
C CYS A 39 17.26 -11.09 17.85
N ARG A 40 17.54 -10.54 19.04
CA ARG A 40 18.12 -11.25 20.20
C ARG A 40 17.18 -11.25 21.41
N GLY A 41 15.91 -10.92 21.19
CA GLY A 41 14.87 -10.89 22.22
C GLY A 41 14.93 -9.67 23.14
N ASP A 42 15.72 -8.64 22.82
CA ASP A 42 15.77 -7.41 23.62
C ASP A 42 14.78 -6.37 23.04
N PRO A 43 13.74 -5.97 23.79
CA PRO A 43 12.76 -4.98 23.35
C PRO A 43 13.33 -3.56 23.29
N ALA A 44 14.60 -3.35 23.68
CA ALA A 44 15.27 -2.07 23.78
C ALA A 44 14.51 -1.03 24.64
N LYS A 45 13.72 -1.51 25.61
CA LYS A 45 12.83 -0.69 26.43
C LYS A 45 13.65 0.26 27.32
N GLY A 46 13.33 1.55 27.27
CA GLY A 46 14.01 2.59 28.07
C GLY A 46 15.30 3.16 27.46
N LEU A 47 15.76 2.66 26.30
CA LEU A 47 16.94 3.18 25.61
C LEU A 47 16.53 4.37 24.72
N LYS A 48 16.86 5.60 25.16
CA LYS A 48 16.48 6.85 24.49
C LYS A 48 17.55 7.37 23.54
N THR A 49 18.82 7.11 23.81
CA THR A 49 19.94 7.65 23.02
C THR A 49 20.66 6.60 22.21
N LYS A 50 21.28 7.01 21.10
CA LYS A 50 22.12 6.12 20.27
C LYS A 50 23.27 5.49 21.07
N ALA A 51 23.92 6.26 21.94
CA ALA A 51 25.02 5.77 22.76
C ALA A 51 24.59 4.63 23.70
N GLN A 52 23.39 4.72 24.28
CA GLN A 52 22.85 3.65 25.12
C GLN A 52 22.59 2.37 24.32
N LEU A 53 22.07 2.49 23.10
CA LEU A 53 21.87 1.34 22.20
C LEU A 53 23.20 0.70 21.81
N VAL A 54 24.20 1.50 21.47
CA VAL A 54 25.56 1.04 21.13
C VAL A 54 26.16 0.26 22.30
N LYS A 55 26.12 0.83 23.52
CA LYS A 55 26.62 0.17 24.73
C LYS A 55 25.91 -1.17 24.97
N ARG A 56 24.59 -1.21 24.81
CA ARG A 56 23.80 -2.44 24.97
C ARG A 56 24.20 -3.51 23.95
N VAL A 57 24.41 -3.14 22.69
CA VAL A 57 24.89 -4.07 21.66
C VAL A 57 26.26 -4.64 22.02
N GLU A 58 27.19 -3.80 22.47
CA GLU A 58 28.52 -4.23 22.92
C GLU A 58 28.46 -5.17 24.12
N GLU A 59 27.55 -4.94 25.08
CA GLU A 59 27.31 -5.84 26.21
C GLU A 59 26.83 -7.23 25.76
N TYR A 60 25.94 -7.31 24.77
CA TYR A 60 25.50 -8.59 24.21
C TYR A 60 26.65 -9.36 23.53
N ILE A 61 27.52 -8.65 22.81
CA ILE A 61 28.70 -9.22 22.17
C ILE A 61 29.69 -9.73 23.23
N LYS A 62 30.00 -8.91 24.24
CA LYS A 62 30.89 -9.31 25.36
C LYS A 62 30.35 -10.49 26.14
N ALA A 63 29.03 -10.58 26.31
CA ALA A 63 28.36 -11.68 26.99
C ALA A 63 28.20 -12.95 26.12
N GLY A 64 28.64 -12.93 24.85
CA GLY A 64 28.49 -14.06 23.92
C GLY A 64 27.03 -14.40 23.56
N LYS A 65 26.10 -13.46 23.80
CA LYS A 65 24.67 -13.60 23.47
C LYS A 65 24.35 -13.16 22.04
N ASP A 66 25.36 -12.67 21.32
CA ASP A 66 25.27 -12.25 19.93
C ASP A 66 24.82 -13.38 18.99
N LYS A 67 25.12 -14.64 19.32
CA LYS A 67 24.78 -15.81 18.50
C LYS A 67 23.35 -16.35 18.69
N ASN A 68 22.62 -15.86 19.71
CA ASN A 68 21.26 -16.33 20.01
C ASN A 68 20.22 -15.54 19.22
N ILE A 69 20.04 -15.92 17.96
CA ILE A 69 19.09 -15.28 17.04
C ILE A 69 17.67 -15.82 17.30
N VAL A 70 16.74 -14.90 17.50
CA VAL A 70 15.31 -15.12 17.65
C VAL A 70 14.59 -14.38 16.52
N ASP A 71 13.47 -14.93 16.06
CA ASP A 71 12.63 -14.28 15.07
C ASP A 71 12.04 -12.97 15.65
N PRO A 72 12.37 -11.79 15.08
CA PRO A 72 11.89 -10.51 15.59
C PRO A 72 10.42 -10.22 15.21
N ASP A 73 9.80 -11.07 14.39
CA ASP A 73 8.43 -10.91 13.90
C ASP A 73 7.44 -11.76 14.70
N GLU A 74 6.30 -11.17 15.08
CA GLU A 74 5.26 -11.84 15.85
C GLU A 74 4.67 -13.04 15.10
N ASN A 75 4.60 -12.97 13.77
CA ASN A 75 4.10 -14.04 12.92
C ASN A 75 5.17 -15.09 12.57
N LYS A 76 6.38 -14.98 13.14
CA LYS A 76 7.53 -15.89 12.96
C LYS A 76 7.89 -16.13 11.49
N VAL A 77 7.95 -15.07 10.70
CA VAL A 77 8.11 -15.13 9.24
C VAL A 77 9.43 -15.79 8.84
N TYR A 78 10.53 -15.47 9.53
CA TYR A 78 11.86 -16.02 9.22
C TYR A 78 11.98 -17.48 9.63
N THR A 79 11.39 -17.86 10.77
CA THR A 79 11.31 -19.25 11.22
C THR A 79 10.56 -20.12 10.21
N LYS A 80 9.39 -19.65 9.77
CA LYS A 80 8.59 -20.35 8.75
C LYS A 80 9.34 -20.46 7.43
N ARG A 81 10.09 -19.42 7.03
CA ARG A 81 10.94 -19.44 5.83
C ARG A 81 12.03 -20.51 5.95
N LYS A 82 12.75 -20.56 7.07
CA LYS A 82 13.81 -21.56 7.31
C LYS A 82 13.26 -22.99 7.30
N GLN A 83 12.14 -23.23 7.99
CA GLN A 83 11.48 -24.54 7.97
C GLN A 83 11.14 -25.02 6.55
N ARG A 84 10.72 -24.10 5.67
CA ARG A 84 10.49 -24.44 4.26
C ARG A 84 11.78 -24.78 3.54
N GLN A 85 12.83 -23.97 3.70
CA GLN A 85 14.13 -24.25 3.08
C GLN A 85 14.73 -25.58 3.54
N ASP A 86 14.64 -25.90 4.83
CA ASP A 86 15.11 -27.18 5.36
C ASP A 86 14.30 -28.36 4.81
N LYS A 87 12.97 -28.23 4.71
CA LYS A 87 12.12 -29.22 4.04
C LYS A 87 12.48 -29.39 2.57
N LEU A 88 12.83 -28.30 1.88
CA LEU A 88 13.24 -28.30 0.47
C LEU A 88 14.58 -29.00 0.27
N ASN A 89 15.56 -28.70 1.11
CA ASN A 89 16.87 -29.35 1.10
C ASN A 89 16.76 -30.86 1.41
N SER A 90 15.78 -31.27 2.22
CA SER A 90 15.51 -32.68 2.52
C SER A 90 14.84 -33.44 1.37
N ILE A 91 14.21 -32.74 0.41
CA ILE A 91 13.48 -33.34 -0.72
C ILE A 91 14.32 -33.34 -2.02
N GLN A 92 15.38 -32.52 -2.10
CA GLN A 92 16.22 -32.43 -3.30
C GLN A 92 17.37 -33.46 -3.31
N THR A 93 17.17 -34.54 -4.06
CA THR A 93 18.22 -35.08 -4.96
C THR A 93 18.65 -33.99 -5.95
N PRO A 94 19.94 -33.93 -6.36
CA PRO A 94 20.50 -32.83 -7.14
C PRO A 94 19.98 -32.83 -8.58
N SER A 95 18.79 -32.29 -8.82
CA SER A 95 18.33 -31.95 -10.15
C SER A 95 18.69 -30.50 -10.44
N GLN A 96 19.40 -30.30 -11.55
CA GLN A 96 19.92 -29.05 -12.03
C GLN A 96 18.81 -28.02 -12.31
N HIS A 97 18.41 -27.25 -11.31
CA HIS A 97 17.67 -26.00 -11.52
C HIS A 97 18.64 -24.87 -11.85
N SER A 98 19.22 -24.93 -13.05
CA SER A 98 19.72 -23.70 -13.68
C SER A 98 18.52 -22.77 -13.93
N PRO A 99 18.60 -21.46 -13.66
CA PRO A 99 17.49 -20.54 -13.89
C PRO A 99 17.26 -20.39 -15.39
N LYS A 100 16.37 -21.22 -15.94
CA LYS A 100 15.84 -21.02 -17.29
C LYS A 100 14.98 -19.75 -17.24
N LYS A 101 15.18 -18.86 -18.21
CA LYS A 101 14.37 -17.65 -18.39
C LYS A 101 12.89 -18.04 -18.41
N ALA A 102 12.08 -17.42 -17.56
CA ALA A 102 10.68 -17.79 -17.41
C ALA A 102 9.91 -17.39 -18.67
N LYS A 103 9.20 -18.34 -19.28
CA LYS A 103 8.27 -18.02 -20.37
C LYS A 103 6.93 -17.67 -19.73
N PHE A 104 6.46 -16.45 -19.96
CA PHE A 104 5.15 -16.02 -19.48
C PHE A 104 4.05 -16.70 -20.28
N PRO A 105 3.00 -17.21 -19.62
CA PRO A 105 1.89 -17.85 -20.31
C PRO A 105 1.02 -16.82 -21.05
N ASP A 106 0.55 -17.19 -22.23
CA ASP A 106 -0.38 -16.36 -23.00
C ASP A 106 -1.80 -16.39 -22.38
N ASP A 107 -2.25 -17.58 -21.95
CA ASP A 107 -3.57 -17.83 -21.36
C ASP A 107 -3.50 -18.30 -19.88
N GLY A 108 -4.66 -18.53 -19.25
CA GLY A 108 -4.73 -19.07 -17.88
C GLY A 108 -4.67 -18.03 -16.75
N TRP A 109 -4.86 -16.76 -17.08
CA TRP A 109 -4.85 -15.66 -16.12
C TRP A 109 -6.16 -15.57 -15.33
N SER A 110 -6.06 -15.62 -14.01
CA SER A 110 -7.20 -15.61 -13.07
C SER A 110 -6.94 -14.70 -11.88
N SER A 111 -7.87 -14.67 -10.92
CA SER A 111 -7.70 -14.01 -9.62
C SER A 111 -7.18 -14.93 -8.52
N SER A 112 -6.95 -16.21 -8.82
CA SER A 112 -6.61 -17.21 -7.78
C SER A 112 -5.16 -17.10 -7.32
N LEU A 113 -4.96 -17.08 -6.00
CA LEU A 113 -3.68 -17.07 -5.31
C LEU A 113 -3.38 -18.39 -4.56
N LYS A 114 -4.21 -19.43 -4.71
CA LYS A 114 -4.10 -20.70 -3.97
C LYS A 114 -2.74 -21.39 -4.10
N ARG A 115 -2.09 -21.24 -5.26
CA ARG A 115 -0.75 -21.81 -5.54
C ARG A 115 0.37 -20.78 -5.40
N MET A 116 0.07 -19.58 -4.89
CA MET A 116 1.07 -18.52 -4.76
C MET A 116 2.13 -18.96 -3.74
N PRO A 117 3.43 -18.97 -4.11
CA PRO A 117 4.47 -19.25 -3.15
C PRO A 117 4.54 -18.10 -2.12
N PRO A 118 4.93 -18.40 -0.86
CA PRO A 118 4.98 -17.39 0.19
C PRO A 118 6.07 -16.36 -0.12
N PHE A 119 5.65 -15.17 -0.53
CA PHE A 119 6.52 -14.08 -0.92
C PHE A 119 6.50 -12.99 0.14
N ASN A 120 7.64 -12.68 0.75
CA ASN A 120 7.78 -11.69 1.81
C ASN A 120 8.92 -10.69 1.51
N ARG A 121 9.20 -9.83 2.50
CA ARG A 121 10.18 -8.76 2.36
C ARG A 121 11.58 -9.28 2.02
N ALA A 122 11.96 -10.44 2.53
CA ALA A 122 13.29 -10.99 2.31
C ALA A 122 13.50 -11.52 0.88
N GLU A 123 12.50 -12.13 0.22
CA GLU A 123 12.61 -12.49 -1.20
C GLU A 123 12.66 -11.24 -2.08
N MET A 124 11.88 -10.21 -1.73
CA MET A 124 11.96 -8.91 -2.43
C MET A 124 13.33 -8.25 -2.25
N ASP A 125 13.89 -8.23 -1.04
CA ASP A 125 15.22 -7.65 -0.79
C ASP A 125 16.32 -8.45 -1.51
N ALA A 126 16.22 -9.79 -1.56
CA ALA A 126 17.14 -10.61 -2.35
C ALA A 126 17.09 -10.26 -3.84
N HIS A 127 15.90 -10.06 -4.41
CA HIS A 127 15.74 -9.59 -5.79
C HIS A 127 16.34 -8.20 -6.00
N ILE A 128 16.14 -7.28 -5.06
CA ILE A 128 16.70 -5.93 -5.13
C ILE A 128 18.23 -5.98 -5.12
N THR A 129 18.84 -6.83 -4.30
CA THR A 129 20.30 -7.01 -4.26
C THR A 129 20.83 -7.62 -5.57
N LYS A 130 20.11 -8.58 -6.16
CA LYS A 130 20.52 -9.24 -7.42
C LYS A 130 20.33 -8.35 -8.66
N SER A 131 19.25 -7.58 -8.70
CA SER A 131 18.83 -6.78 -9.86
C SER A 131 19.24 -5.31 -9.77
N GLY A 132 19.75 -4.88 -8.61
CA GLY A 132 20.25 -3.54 -8.37
C GLY A 132 21.47 -3.21 -9.23
N LYS A 133 21.47 -2.01 -9.81
CA LYS A 133 22.71 -1.43 -10.31
C LYS A 133 23.62 -1.19 -9.09
N ILE A 134 24.69 -1.96 -8.95
CA ILE A 134 25.79 -1.63 -8.04
C ILE A 134 26.47 -0.41 -8.66
N ILE A 135 26.14 0.79 -8.20
CA ILE A 135 26.66 2.03 -8.81
C ILE A 135 28.14 2.26 -8.43
N ASP A 136 28.67 1.61 -7.39
CA ASP A 136 30.10 1.60 -7.06
C ASP A 136 30.39 0.49 -6.01
N PRO A 137 31.35 -0.44 -6.24
CA PRO A 137 31.78 -1.45 -5.26
C PRO A 137 32.35 -0.87 -3.95
N GLN A 138 32.86 0.36 -3.98
CA GLN A 138 33.46 1.05 -2.82
C GLN A 138 32.48 1.95 -2.07
N SER A 139 31.39 2.38 -2.72
CA SER A 139 30.28 3.05 -2.04
C SER A 139 29.42 2.04 -1.27
N LYS A 140 29.79 1.77 -0.02
CA LYS A 140 28.97 0.99 0.95
C LYS A 140 27.71 1.75 1.41
N GLY A 141 27.27 2.75 0.63
CA GLY A 141 26.04 3.48 0.85
C GLY A 141 24.89 2.71 0.23
N HIS A 142 24.20 1.88 1.01
CA HIS A 142 22.90 1.35 0.64
C HIS A 142 21.93 2.51 0.38
N SER A 143 21.84 3.00 -0.85
CA SER A 143 20.79 3.93 -1.26
C SER A 143 19.62 3.14 -1.84
N LEU A 144 18.94 2.39 -0.97
CA LEU A 144 17.50 2.14 -1.12
C LEU A 144 16.74 3.16 -0.26
N PRO A 145 16.33 4.34 -0.78
CA PRO A 145 15.22 5.00 -0.07
C PRO A 145 14.18 5.75 -0.93
N THR A 146 14.44 6.19 -2.16
CA THR A 146 13.40 6.88 -2.96
C THR A 146 12.44 5.90 -3.61
N GLY A 147 12.94 4.75 -4.07
CA GLY A 147 12.12 3.80 -4.81
C GLY A 147 11.06 3.10 -3.97
N LEU A 148 11.40 2.71 -2.74
CA LEU A 148 10.47 2.03 -1.84
C LEU A 148 9.39 2.98 -1.31
N THR A 149 9.76 4.22 -0.98
CA THR A 149 8.80 5.24 -0.54
C THR A 149 7.77 5.52 -1.63
N LYS A 150 8.23 5.74 -2.87
CA LYS A 150 7.33 5.95 -4.01
C LYS A 150 6.52 4.69 -4.36
N ALA A 151 7.09 3.50 -4.20
CA ALA A 151 6.36 2.24 -4.37
C ALA A 151 5.24 2.06 -3.33
N LYS A 152 5.48 2.46 -2.07
CA LYS A 152 4.45 2.49 -1.02
C LYS A 152 3.33 3.47 -1.36
N THR A 153 3.68 4.67 -1.85
CA THR A 153 2.69 5.63 -2.36
C THR A 153 1.87 5.04 -3.50
N PHE A 154 2.50 4.37 -4.47
CA PHE A 154 1.78 3.70 -5.55
C PHE A 154 0.79 2.63 -5.09
N LEU A 155 1.12 1.93 -3.99
CA LEU A 155 0.24 0.97 -3.39
C LEU A 155 -0.91 1.62 -2.60
N ALA A 156 -0.63 2.71 -1.88
CA ALA A 156 -1.62 3.43 -1.06
C ALA A 156 -2.64 4.20 -1.91
N ASP A 157 -2.18 4.77 -3.02
CA ASP A 157 -2.98 5.55 -3.95
C ASP A 157 -3.62 4.67 -5.05
N GLU A 158 -3.56 3.34 -4.90
CA GLU A 158 -4.12 2.33 -5.81
C GLU A 158 -3.76 2.48 -7.30
N TYR A 159 -2.52 2.84 -7.60
CA TYR A 159 -2.07 2.94 -8.99
C TYR A 159 -1.98 1.58 -9.70
N LEU A 160 -1.98 0.47 -8.94
CA LEU A 160 -1.99 -0.89 -9.46
C LEU A 160 -3.43 -1.34 -9.72
N LYS A 161 -3.74 -1.65 -10.98
CA LYS A 161 -5.04 -2.15 -11.42
C LYS A 161 -4.86 -3.44 -12.24
N GLU A 162 -5.95 -4.19 -12.36
CA GLU A 162 -6.02 -5.44 -13.13
C GLU A 162 -4.91 -6.45 -12.78
N ILE A 163 -4.66 -6.65 -11.48
CA ILE A 163 -3.75 -7.70 -11.05
C ILE A 163 -4.38 -9.04 -11.42
N LYS A 164 -3.63 -9.87 -12.14
CA LYS A 164 -4.01 -11.23 -12.52
C LYS A 164 -2.85 -12.17 -12.24
N ALA A 165 -3.19 -13.39 -11.83
CA ALA A 165 -2.28 -14.45 -11.48
C ALA A 165 -2.44 -15.65 -12.42
N ALA A 166 -1.34 -16.33 -12.72
CA ALA A 166 -1.34 -17.61 -13.44
C ALA A 166 -0.29 -18.52 -12.80
N SER A 167 -0.42 -19.84 -12.95
CA SER A 167 0.51 -20.80 -12.35
C SER A 167 0.74 -21.99 -13.26
N ASP A 168 1.99 -22.39 -13.41
CA ASP A 168 2.40 -23.55 -14.19
C ASP A 168 2.96 -24.64 -13.26
N ASN A 169 3.74 -25.59 -13.78
CA ASN A 169 4.35 -26.64 -12.95
C ASN A 169 5.60 -26.15 -12.18
N GLY A 170 6.28 -25.10 -12.66
CA GLY A 170 7.50 -24.57 -12.05
C GLY A 170 7.41 -23.13 -11.54
N TYR A 171 6.54 -22.31 -12.13
CA TYR A 171 6.49 -20.87 -11.84
C TYR A 171 5.08 -20.39 -11.52
N PHE A 172 5.03 -19.30 -10.76
CA PHE A 172 3.84 -18.53 -10.49
C PHE A 172 4.00 -17.13 -11.07
N TYR A 173 3.03 -16.69 -11.87
CA TYR A 173 3.12 -15.48 -12.66
C TYR A 173 2.12 -14.43 -12.21
N PHE A 174 2.55 -13.18 -12.25
CA PHE A 174 1.71 -12.01 -12.08
C PHE A 174 1.80 -11.10 -13.28
N LYS A 175 0.65 -10.55 -13.66
CA LYS A 175 0.58 -9.38 -14.54
C LYS A 175 -0.29 -8.33 -13.90
N SER A 176 0.05 -7.06 -14.11
CA SER A 176 -0.78 -5.95 -13.69
C SER A 176 -0.51 -4.71 -14.53
N LEU A 177 -1.37 -3.72 -14.36
CA LEU A 177 -1.24 -2.39 -14.93
C LEU A 177 -0.90 -1.41 -13.82
N CYS A 178 0.14 -0.59 -14.01
CA CYS A 178 0.49 0.46 -13.08
C CYS A 178 0.38 1.82 -13.76
N HIS A 179 -0.50 2.66 -13.26
CA HIS A 179 -0.58 4.05 -13.71
C HIS A 179 0.60 4.84 -13.11
N HIS A 180 1.27 5.66 -13.94
CA HIS A 180 2.39 6.48 -13.48
C HIS A 180 1.92 7.74 -12.74
N SER A 181 0.73 8.23 -13.10
CA SER A 181 0.07 9.41 -12.57
C SER A 181 -1.44 9.26 -12.70
N PHE A 182 -2.21 10.11 -12.01
CA PHE A 182 -3.68 10.14 -12.15
C PHE A 182 -4.17 10.76 -13.47
N ARG A 183 -3.25 11.09 -14.39
CA ARG A 183 -3.62 11.60 -15.73
C ARG A 183 -4.35 10.51 -16.50
N LYS A 184 -5.58 10.81 -16.93
CA LYS A 184 -6.45 9.84 -17.62
C LYS A 184 -5.97 9.47 -19.03
N ASN A 185 -5.15 10.33 -19.64
CA ASN A 185 -4.69 10.17 -21.02
C ASN A 185 -3.39 9.37 -21.17
N GLU A 186 -2.65 9.16 -20.08
CA GLU A 186 -1.39 8.41 -20.12
C GLU A 186 -1.65 6.90 -20.00
N PRO A 187 -1.11 6.07 -20.91
CA PRO A 187 -1.29 4.63 -20.85
C PRO A 187 -0.58 4.05 -19.62
N PRO A 188 -1.18 3.07 -18.93
CA PRO A 188 -0.52 2.40 -17.81
C PRO A 188 0.71 1.62 -18.28
N HIS A 189 1.69 1.51 -17.40
CA HIS A 189 2.80 0.60 -17.58
C HIS A 189 2.35 -0.84 -17.32
N LYS A 190 2.71 -1.75 -18.23
CA LYS A 190 2.42 -3.17 -18.08
C LYS A 190 3.53 -3.81 -17.24
N LEU A 191 3.14 -4.46 -16.16
CA LEU A 191 4.03 -5.16 -15.23
C LEU A 191 3.88 -6.67 -15.42
N LYS A 192 5.01 -7.39 -15.33
CA LYS A 192 5.05 -8.85 -15.31
C LYS A 192 6.08 -9.31 -14.27
N ILE A 193 5.73 -10.27 -13.42
CA ILE A 193 6.63 -10.90 -12.45
C ILE A 193 6.45 -12.41 -12.52
N ALA A 194 7.55 -13.15 -12.52
CA ALA A 194 7.58 -14.61 -12.40
C ALA A 194 8.30 -14.98 -11.11
N LEU A 195 7.62 -15.74 -10.26
CA LEU A 195 8.14 -16.33 -9.03
C LEU A 195 8.37 -17.82 -9.25
N ASP A 196 9.42 -18.36 -8.66
CA ASP A 196 9.58 -19.81 -8.52
C ASP A 196 8.58 -20.36 -7.50
N LEU A 197 7.83 -21.40 -7.87
CA LEU A 197 6.84 -22.04 -6.98
C LEU A 197 7.48 -22.64 -5.73
N ILE A 198 8.76 -23.01 -5.82
CA ILE A 198 9.47 -23.76 -4.79
C ILE A 198 10.21 -22.80 -3.85
N THR A 199 11.09 -21.96 -4.40
CA THR A 199 11.94 -21.05 -3.61
C THR A 199 11.32 -19.70 -3.32
N ALA A 200 10.22 -19.34 -4.00
CA ALA A 200 9.64 -17.99 -4.01
C ALA A 200 10.60 -16.91 -4.54
N GLU A 201 11.72 -17.29 -5.17
CA GLU A 201 12.65 -16.34 -5.78
C GLU A 201 12.01 -15.67 -7.00
N VAL A 202 12.29 -14.38 -7.18
CA VAL A 202 11.92 -13.66 -8.39
C VAL A 202 12.87 -14.07 -9.52
N ILE A 203 12.35 -14.81 -10.49
CA ILE A 203 13.11 -15.28 -11.65
C ILE A 203 13.19 -14.18 -12.72
N GLU A 204 12.06 -13.52 -12.97
CA GLU A 204 11.98 -12.46 -13.96
C GLU A 204 10.98 -11.39 -13.52
N ALA A 205 11.37 -10.11 -13.61
CA ALA A 205 10.50 -8.98 -13.35
C ALA A 205 10.68 -7.93 -14.45
N CYS A 206 9.59 -7.49 -15.05
CA CYS A 206 9.62 -6.58 -16.19
C CYS A 206 8.53 -5.51 -16.05
N CYS A 207 8.87 -4.31 -16.51
CA CYS A 207 7.94 -3.20 -16.64
C CYS A 207 8.24 -2.42 -17.91
N THR A 208 7.20 -1.91 -18.57
CA THR A 208 7.32 -1.11 -19.80
C THR A 208 7.92 0.30 -19.60
N CYS A 209 8.16 0.73 -18.36
CA CYS A 209 8.81 2.02 -18.11
C CYS A 209 10.32 1.98 -18.43
N VAL A 210 10.95 3.16 -18.54
CA VAL A 210 12.38 3.31 -18.90
C VAL A 210 13.30 2.51 -17.96
N ALA A 211 13.04 2.55 -16.65
CA ALA A 211 13.80 1.80 -15.65
C ALA A 211 13.36 0.33 -15.51
N GLY A 212 12.29 -0.08 -16.18
CA GLY A 212 11.57 -1.33 -15.95
C GLY A 212 12.17 -2.57 -16.62
N LYS A 213 13.11 -2.40 -17.56
CA LYS A 213 13.80 -3.52 -18.22
C LYS A 213 14.65 -4.37 -17.27
N VAL A 214 15.13 -3.78 -16.18
CA VAL A 214 15.98 -4.44 -15.16
C VAL A 214 15.14 -4.95 -13.97
N GLY A 215 13.82 -4.75 -13.99
CA GLY A 215 12.95 -5.23 -12.91
C GLY A 215 13.12 -4.50 -11.57
N LEU A 216 13.74 -3.33 -11.54
CA LEU A 216 13.95 -2.50 -10.34
C LEU A 216 13.39 -1.08 -10.50
N CYS A 217 12.15 -0.97 -10.98
CA CYS A 217 11.44 0.30 -11.00
C CYS A 217 10.41 0.36 -9.86
N ASN A 218 9.97 1.56 -9.51
CA ASN A 218 9.00 1.76 -8.43
C ASN A 218 7.66 1.07 -8.69
N HIS A 219 7.29 0.87 -9.97
CA HIS A 219 6.10 0.13 -10.36
C HIS A 219 6.22 -1.37 -10.01
N VAL A 220 7.36 -1.99 -10.31
CA VAL A 220 7.62 -3.40 -9.96
C VAL A 220 7.70 -3.58 -8.46
N LEU A 221 8.38 -2.67 -7.76
CA LEU A 221 8.46 -2.68 -6.30
C LEU A 221 7.08 -2.52 -5.65
N ALA A 222 6.19 -1.70 -6.22
CA ALA A 222 4.82 -1.57 -5.73
C ALA A 222 4.05 -2.89 -5.87
N LEU A 223 4.19 -3.56 -7.02
CA LEU A 223 3.58 -4.88 -7.23
C LEU A 223 4.13 -5.90 -6.23
N MET A 224 5.45 -5.98 -6.05
CA MET A 224 6.09 -6.86 -5.05
C MET A 224 5.60 -6.58 -3.63
N LEU A 225 5.38 -5.32 -3.25
CA LEU A 225 4.79 -4.96 -1.96
C LEU A 225 3.35 -5.48 -1.81
N LYS A 226 2.51 -5.44 -2.87
CA LYS A 226 1.18 -6.06 -2.84
C LYS A 226 1.29 -7.59 -2.72
N LEU A 227 2.26 -8.21 -3.39
CA LEU A 227 2.52 -9.66 -3.24
C LEU A 227 2.91 -10.04 -1.81
N CYS A 228 3.75 -9.22 -1.16
CA CYS A 228 4.06 -9.38 0.25
C CYS A 228 2.80 -9.33 1.13
N LYS A 229 1.87 -8.41 0.83
CA LYS A 229 0.59 -8.35 1.54
C LYS A 229 -0.24 -9.62 1.31
N PHE A 230 -0.38 -10.10 0.07
CA PHE A 230 -1.13 -11.33 -0.20
C PHE A 230 -0.59 -12.52 0.58
N SER A 231 0.74 -12.64 0.68
CA SER A 231 1.34 -13.73 1.46
C SER A 231 1.17 -13.54 2.96
N LEU A 232 1.22 -12.29 3.46
CA LEU A 232 1.10 -11.98 4.89
C LEU A 232 -0.32 -12.26 5.40
N TYR A 233 -1.34 -11.93 4.60
CA TYR A 233 -2.74 -12.17 4.93
C TYR A 233 -3.26 -13.54 4.45
N ALA A 234 -2.39 -14.39 3.89
CA ALA A 234 -2.74 -15.72 3.39
C ALA A 234 -3.96 -15.70 2.42
N CYS A 235 -3.98 -14.73 1.51
CA CYS A 235 -5.06 -14.54 0.55
C CYS A 235 -5.13 -15.72 -0.43
N ASN A 236 -6.35 -16.16 -0.73
CA ASN A 236 -6.64 -17.20 -1.73
C ASN A 236 -7.10 -16.60 -3.06
N ASP A 237 -7.59 -15.36 -3.04
CA ASP A 237 -7.96 -14.57 -4.21
C ASP A 237 -7.37 -13.16 -4.12
N ILE A 238 -7.09 -12.55 -5.27
CA ILE A 238 -6.60 -11.17 -5.37
C ILE A 238 -7.56 -10.18 -4.71
N LYS A 239 -8.87 -10.47 -4.76
CA LYS A 239 -9.92 -9.62 -4.19
C LYS A 239 -9.99 -9.65 -2.67
N ASP A 240 -9.33 -10.62 -2.01
CA ASP A 240 -9.35 -10.73 -0.54
C ASP A 240 -8.74 -9.51 0.15
N LEU A 241 -7.91 -8.72 -0.56
CA LEU A 241 -7.37 -7.45 -0.08
C LEU A 241 -8.08 -6.21 -0.65
N ASP A 242 -9.07 -6.41 -1.51
CA ASP A 242 -9.91 -5.34 -2.04
C ASP A 242 -11.22 -5.23 -1.22
N SER A 243 -11.47 -6.20 -0.33
CA SER A 243 -12.51 -6.17 0.71
C SER A 243 -11.98 -5.63 2.03
N GLU A 244 -11.55 -4.37 2.02
CA GLU A 244 -11.59 -3.51 3.21
C GLU A 244 -12.65 -2.47 2.88
N ASP A 245 -13.92 -2.70 3.26
CA ASP A 245 -15.02 -1.73 3.50
C ASP A 245 -15.05 -0.33 2.79
N ASP A 246 -14.45 -0.16 1.60
CA ASP A 246 -14.24 1.13 0.92
C ASP A 246 -15.03 1.20 -0.41
N VAL A 247 -15.88 0.21 -0.73
CA VAL A 247 -16.71 0.25 -1.95
C VAL A 247 -18.07 0.91 -1.70
N ASP A 248 -18.62 0.88 -0.48
CA ASP A 248 -19.65 1.81 -0.02
C ASP A 248 -19.93 1.57 1.48
N PRO A 249 -19.49 2.42 2.40
CA PRO A 249 -19.95 2.31 3.77
C PRO A 249 -21.42 2.71 3.80
N HIS A 250 -22.28 1.87 4.39
CA HIS A 250 -23.61 2.27 4.89
C HIS A 250 -23.56 3.32 6.02
N VAL A 251 -22.45 4.07 6.11
CA VAL A 251 -22.09 4.98 7.18
C VAL A 251 -22.25 6.41 6.67
N ALA A 252 -22.79 7.29 7.51
CA ALA A 252 -23.08 8.67 7.14
C ALA A 252 -21.84 9.41 6.60
N CYS A 253 -22.03 10.32 5.64
CA CYS A 253 -20.95 11.01 4.91
C CYS A 253 -19.97 11.80 5.79
N THR A 254 -20.30 12.05 7.06
CA THR A 254 -19.50 12.76 8.06
C THR A 254 -18.61 11.85 8.92
N SER A 255 -18.80 10.53 8.85
CA SER A 255 -18.03 9.55 9.63
C SER A 255 -16.67 9.22 9.00
N ASN A 256 -16.54 9.39 7.69
CA ASN A 256 -15.31 9.14 6.95
C ASN A 256 -14.36 10.32 7.08
N LEU A 257 -13.08 10.02 7.30
CA LEU A 257 -11.99 10.99 7.22
C LEU A 257 -12.01 11.70 5.86
N GLN A 258 -11.68 12.99 5.82
CA GLN A 258 -11.75 13.83 4.62
C GLN A 258 -11.04 13.20 3.39
N VAL A 259 -11.84 12.69 2.45
CA VAL A 259 -11.37 11.91 1.28
C VAL A 259 -11.09 12.76 0.05
N TRP A 260 -11.47 14.05 0.02
CA TRP A 260 -11.35 14.90 -1.17
C TRP A 260 -9.91 15.06 -1.69
N HIS A 261 -8.92 14.86 -0.83
CA HIS A 261 -7.49 14.87 -1.20
C HIS A 261 -7.03 13.55 -1.83
N LYS A 262 -7.74 12.44 -1.57
CA LYS A 262 -7.47 11.15 -2.22
C LYS A 262 -8.11 11.21 -3.61
N THR A 263 -7.30 11.58 -4.58
CA THR A 263 -7.75 11.66 -5.97
C THR A 263 -7.87 10.26 -6.56
N GLY A 264 -9.01 9.60 -6.35
CA GLY A 264 -9.32 8.35 -7.06
C GLY A 264 -9.30 8.58 -8.57
N ARG A 265 -8.70 7.64 -9.33
CA ARG A 265 -8.75 7.67 -10.79
C ARG A 265 -10.15 7.29 -11.27
N GLY A 266 -11.06 8.27 -11.34
CA GLY A 266 -12.35 8.07 -11.99
C GLY A 266 -12.19 7.72 -13.48
N ASP A 267 -13.24 7.15 -14.07
CA ASP A 267 -13.22 6.67 -15.47
C ASP A 267 -12.73 7.73 -16.46
N LYS A 268 -12.19 7.26 -17.59
CA LYS A 268 -11.76 8.12 -18.69
C LYS A 268 -12.95 8.94 -19.19
N ILE A 269 -12.99 10.22 -18.83
CA ILE A 269 -13.99 11.15 -19.33
C ILE A 269 -13.58 11.48 -20.76
N THR A 270 -14.24 10.85 -21.74
CA THR A 270 -14.14 11.27 -23.12
C THR A 270 -15.07 12.46 -23.34
N PRO A 271 -14.66 13.48 -24.11
CA PRO A 271 -15.59 14.52 -24.51
C PRO A 271 -16.74 13.84 -25.25
N LYS A 272 -17.95 13.89 -24.68
CA LYS A 272 -19.15 13.51 -25.41
C LYS A 272 -19.49 14.67 -26.34
N PRO A 273 -19.76 14.43 -27.63
CA PRO A 273 -20.26 15.49 -28.49
C PRO A 273 -21.51 16.08 -27.83
N ILE A 274 -21.56 17.40 -27.71
CA ILE A 274 -22.76 18.08 -27.24
C ILE A 274 -23.79 17.86 -28.36
N MET A 275 -24.75 16.97 -28.11
CA MET A 275 -25.70 16.51 -29.12
C MET A 275 -26.50 17.68 -29.72
N GLU A 276 -26.83 18.69 -28.91
CA GLU A 276 -27.51 19.92 -29.34
C GLU A 276 -27.38 21.00 -28.26
N VAL A 277 -27.07 22.25 -28.63
CA VAL A 277 -27.15 23.41 -27.74
C VAL A 277 -28.33 24.26 -28.19
N MET A 278 -29.44 24.21 -27.43
CA MET A 278 -30.61 25.02 -27.72
C MET A 278 -30.62 26.27 -26.83
N VAL A 279 -30.09 27.38 -27.34
CA VAL A 279 -30.16 28.68 -26.64
C VAL A 279 -31.49 29.35 -26.97
N LYS A 280 -32.42 29.35 -26.02
CA LYS A 280 -33.70 30.08 -26.16
C LYS A 280 -33.66 31.36 -25.34
N LYS A 281 -33.87 32.50 -26.00
CA LYS A 281 -34.09 33.78 -25.33
C LYS A 281 -35.47 33.75 -24.65
N PRO A 282 -35.60 34.12 -23.36
CA PRO A 282 -36.91 34.31 -22.76
C PRO A 282 -37.61 35.47 -23.47
N LYS A 283 -38.74 35.20 -24.12
CA LYS A 283 -39.64 36.25 -24.61
C LYS A 283 -40.53 36.66 -23.44
N LEU A 284 -40.57 37.97 -23.17
CA LEU A 284 -41.29 38.55 -22.03
C LEU A 284 -42.81 38.62 -22.21
N ASP A 285 -43.36 38.31 -23.39
CA ASP A 285 -44.68 38.83 -23.79
C ASP A 285 -45.62 37.83 -24.47
N ASP A 286 -45.56 36.55 -24.11
CA ASP A 286 -46.58 35.57 -24.54
C ASP A 286 -47.37 35.07 -23.33
N SER A 287 -48.49 35.72 -23.04
CA SER A 287 -49.51 35.31 -22.05
C SER A 287 -50.17 33.95 -22.36
N THR A 288 -49.72 33.24 -23.39
CA THR A 288 -50.19 31.91 -23.80
C THR A 288 -49.10 30.84 -23.81
N ALA A 289 -47.86 31.15 -23.42
CA ALA A 289 -46.78 30.17 -23.36
C ALA A 289 -46.88 29.33 -22.07
N ASN A 290 -47.68 28.28 -22.10
CA ASN A 290 -47.87 27.32 -20.99
C ASN A 290 -46.65 26.40 -20.76
N ARG A 291 -45.42 26.87 -21.01
CA ARG A 291 -44.19 26.12 -20.74
C ARG A 291 -43.37 26.90 -19.72
N PRO A 292 -43.33 26.46 -18.45
CA PRO A 292 -42.43 27.08 -17.50
C PRO A 292 -41.00 26.91 -18.05
N GLY A 293 -40.23 28.00 -18.10
CA GLY A 293 -38.78 27.88 -18.24
C GLY A 293 -38.21 26.93 -17.16
N LEU A 294 -36.93 26.59 -17.25
CA LEU A 294 -36.25 25.82 -16.20
C LEU A 294 -36.51 26.49 -14.83
N LYS A 295 -37.46 25.95 -14.07
CA LYS A 295 -37.74 26.39 -12.71
C LYS A 295 -36.63 25.84 -11.85
N CYS A 296 -35.94 26.74 -11.14
CA CYS A 296 -34.99 26.34 -10.12
C CYS A 296 -35.73 25.43 -9.13
N LEU A 297 -35.30 24.17 -8.99
CA LEU A 297 -35.83 23.25 -7.99
C LEU A 297 -35.28 23.54 -6.58
N LEU A 298 -34.31 24.45 -6.48
CA LEU A 298 -33.84 24.93 -5.18
C LEU A 298 -34.97 25.72 -4.51
N TYR A 299 -35.13 25.49 -3.22
CA TYR A 299 -36.07 26.20 -2.37
C TYR A 299 -35.90 27.72 -2.54
N GLU A 300 -36.96 28.41 -2.96
CA GLU A 300 -36.96 29.86 -3.08
C GLU A 300 -37.19 30.49 -1.71
N ALA A 301 -36.11 30.78 -0.99
CA ALA A 301 -36.15 31.28 0.39
C ALA A 301 -36.94 32.60 0.60
N ARG A 302 -37.33 33.26 -0.49
CA ARG A 302 -38.11 34.51 -0.50
C ARG A 302 -39.61 34.30 -0.72
N SER A 303 -40.07 33.08 -1.02
CA SER A 303 -41.46 32.85 -1.44
C SER A 303 -42.49 32.91 -0.30
N ASN A 304 -42.05 32.89 0.97
CA ASN A 304 -42.92 32.87 2.16
C ASN A 304 -42.60 33.98 3.18
N LEU A 305 -42.46 35.22 2.71
CA LEU A 305 -42.22 36.39 3.59
C LEU A 305 -43.23 36.53 4.75
N LYS A 306 -44.49 36.10 4.55
CA LYS A 306 -45.55 36.20 5.58
C LYS A 306 -45.34 35.26 6.78
N SER A 307 -44.76 34.07 6.60
CA SER A 307 -44.45 33.18 7.74
C SER A 307 -43.20 33.68 8.47
N GLN A 308 -42.21 34.17 7.72
CA GLN A 308 -40.96 34.70 8.27
C GLN A 308 -41.17 35.86 9.24
N LEU A 309 -42.12 36.78 8.99
CA LEU A 309 -42.44 37.88 9.90
C LEU A 309 -42.97 37.42 11.28
N LYS A 310 -43.68 36.30 11.33
CA LYS A 310 -44.20 35.76 12.60
C LYS A 310 -43.09 35.06 13.37
N ASP A 311 -42.26 34.30 12.66
CA ASP A 311 -41.13 33.58 13.24
C ASP A 311 -40.04 34.55 13.73
N GLU A 312 -39.83 35.66 13.02
CA GLU A 312 -38.94 36.75 13.42
C GLU A 312 -39.40 37.44 14.72
N LYS A 313 -40.70 37.71 14.84
CA LYS A 313 -41.26 38.28 16.08
C LYS A 313 -41.14 37.33 17.27
N ASN A 314 -41.36 36.04 17.06
CA ASN A 314 -41.19 35.03 18.10
C ASN A 314 -39.72 34.94 18.52
N LEU A 315 -38.80 34.88 17.56
CA LEU A 315 -37.36 34.85 17.83
C LEU A 315 -36.91 36.11 18.59
N LYS A 316 -37.40 37.30 18.22
CA LYS A 316 -37.10 38.54 18.93
C LYS A 316 -37.58 38.49 20.39
N ALA A 317 -38.78 37.99 20.64
CA ALA A 317 -39.31 37.84 22.00
C ALA A 317 -38.46 36.87 22.84
N ASP A 318 -38.06 35.74 22.27
CA ASP A 318 -37.20 34.76 22.93
C ASP A 318 -35.81 35.35 23.25
N LEU A 319 -35.20 36.07 22.30
CA LEU A 319 -33.90 36.70 22.50
C LEU A 319 -33.96 37.81 23.57
N MET A 320 -35.04 38.60 23.63
CA MET A 320 -35.25 39.60 24.68
C MET A 320 -35.44 38.96 26.06
N ALA A 321 -36.12 37.81 26.14
CA ALA A 321 -36.30 37.09 27.41
C ALA A 321 -34.98 36.52 27.94
N ILE A 322 -34.06 36.14 27.06
CA ILE A 322 -32.74 35.64 27.44
C ILE A 322 -31.80 36.78 27.85
N ASN A 323 -31.69 37.84 27.04
CA ASN A 323 -30.89 39.01 27.38
C ASN A 323 -31.40 40.28 26.65
N PRO A 324 -31.96 41.26 27.37
CA PRO A 324 -32.48 42.50 26.78
C PRO A 324 -31.42 43.35 26.04
N ASN A 325 -30.14 43.21 26.41
CA ASN A 325 -29.04 43.96 25.82
C ASN A 325 -28.37 43.22 24.66
N MET A 326 -28.94 42.11 24.18
CA MET A 326 -28.37 41.38 23.06
C MET A 326 -28.51 42.21 21.76
N PRO A 327 -27.40 42.48 21.03
CA PRO A 327 -27.45 43.34 19.84
C PRO A 327 -28.43 42.84 18.77
N LEU A 328 -28.55 41.53 18.61
CA LEU A 328 -29.49 40.90 17.68
C LEU A 328 -30.96 41.16 18.03
N ALA A 329 -31.30 41.31 19.32
CA ALA A 329 -32.65 41.67 19.74
C ALA A 329 -32.99 43.15 19.46
N GLN A 330 -31.97 43.98 19.20
CA GLN A 330 -32.10 45.42 18.95
C GLN A 330 -32.05 45.79 17.46
N ILE A 331 -31.61 44.89 16.57
CA ILE A 331 -31.43 45.14 15.13
C ILE A 331 -32.67 44.77 14.29
N LEU A 332 -33.51 43.85 14.78
CA LEU A 332 -34.71 43.39 14.08
C LEU A 332 -35.85 44.40 14.29
N ASP A 333 -35.90 45.49 13.51
CA ASP A 333 -37.02 46.45 13.49
C ASP A 333 -38.12 46.09 12.48
#